data_AF-A0AAJ6JIN4-F1
#
_entry.id   AF-A0AAJ6JIN4-F1
#
_cell.length_a   1.000
_cell.length_b   1.000
_cell.length_c   1.000
_cell.angle_alpha   90.00
_cell.angle_beta   90.00
_cell.angle_gamma   90.00
#
_symmetry.space_group_name_H-M   'P 1'
#
loop_
_entity.id
_entity.type
_entity.pdbx_description
1 polymer ?
#
loop_
_entity_poly.entity_id
_entity_poly.type
_entity_poly.pdbx_seq_one_letter_code
_entity_poly.pdbx_strand_id
1 'polypeptide(L)'
;MELKPGDVVMLKSGGHPLTVVEVEDDKVGCLWMETDGDLFRETLPLVALESAALDPEDDEEEDDEDEDEDDDDDGRKKKRKPA
;
A
#
# COMPACT_ATOMS: atom_id res chain seq x y z
N MET A 1 -4.03 19.71 16.47
CA MET A 1 -4.11 18.23 16.48
C MET A 1 -3.20 17.77 17.60
N GLU A 2 -3.68 16.91 18.47
CA GLU A 2 -2.85 16.34 19.53
C GLU A 2 -2.35 14.99 19.02
N LEU A 3 -1.08 14.93 18.63
CA LEU A 3 -0.46 13.72 18.11
C LEU A 3 0.01 12.85 19.29
N LYS A 4 -0.04 11.53 19.11
CA LYS A 4 0.53 10.57 20.05
C LYS A 4 1.48 9.60 19.35
N PRO A 5 2.44 9.01 20.07
CA PRO A 5 3.24 7.91 19.53
C PRO A 5 2.36 6.81 18.93
N GLY A 6 2.73 6.36 17.73
CA GLY A 6 1.99 5.38 16.92
C GLY A 6 1.02 6.00 15.91
N ASP A 7 0.75 7.31 15.96
CA ASP A 7 -0.03 7.95 14.90
C ASP A 7 0.74 7.98 13.58
N VAL A 8 -0.01 7.90 12.48
CA VAL A 8 0.53 8.11 11.15
C VAL A 8 0.22 9.53 10.70
N VAL A 9 1.26 10.24 10.28
CA VAL A 9 1.21 11.62 9.81
C VAL A 9 1.87 11.75 8.45
N MET A 10 1.61 12.83 7.74
CA MET A 10 2.29 13.19 6.51
C MET A 10 2.74 14.65 6.58
N LEU A 11 3.79 14.99 5.84
CA LEU A 11 4.11 16.39 5.59
C LEU A 11 2.98 17.06 4.81
N LYS A 12 2.66 18.31 5.14
CA LYS A 12 1.68 19.12 4.41
C LYS A 12 2.03 19.39 2.94
N SER A 13 3.29 19.16 2.56
CA SER A 13 3.73 19.18 1.17
C SER A 13 3.40 17.89 0.42
N GLY A 14 2.83 16.88 1.09
CA GLY A 14 2.75 15.49 0.64
C GLY A 14 4.04 14.71 0.92
N GLY A 15 4.10 13.45 0.48
CA GLY A 15 5.28 12.59 0.58
C GLY A 15 4.96 11.21 1.15
N HIS A 16 5.95 10.58 1.78
CA HIS A 16 5.76 9.30 2.46
C HIS A 16 5.03 9.48 3.79
N PRO A 17 4.14 8.54 4.17
CA PRO A 17 3.57 8.50 5.50
C PRO A 17 4.66 8.24 6.54
N LEU A 18 4.56 8.94 7.68
CA LEU A 18 5.52 8.93 8.76
C LEU A 18 4.83 8.41 10.04
N THR A 19 5.52 7.60 10.81
CA THR A 19 5.04 7.14 12.12
C THR A 19 5.58 8.05 13.21
N VAL A 20 4.71 8.60 14.04
CA VAL A 20 5.09 9.38 15.22
C VAL A 20 5.71 8.45 16.26
N VAL A 21 6.94 8.73 16.67
CA VAL A 21 7.63 7.96 17.74
C VAL A 21 7.63 8.70 19.08
N GLU A 22 7.64 10.03 19.05
CA GLU A 22 7.60 10.89 20.24
C GLU A 22 7.08 12.29 19.89
N VAL A 23 6.53 12.98 20.88
CA VAL A 23 6.00 14.35 20.75
C VAL A 23 6.55 15.19 21.91
N GLU A 24 7.25 16.27 21.57
CA GLU A 24 7.85 17.22 22.52
C GLU A 24 7.48 18.65 22.10
N ASP A 25 6.51 19.25 22.80
CA ASP A 25 5.99 20.60 22.52
C ASP A 25 5.59 20.77 21.03
N ASP A 26 6.35 21.56 20.27
CA ASP A 26 6.14 21.85 18.84
C ASP A 26 6.98 20.96 17.90
N LYS A 27 7.63 19.92 18.43
CA LYS A 27 8.49 18.99 17.69
C LYS A 27 7.95 17.57 17.79
N VAL A 28 8.06 16.85 16.69
CA VAL A 28 7.55 15.48 16.56
C VAL A 28 8.65 14.63 15.99
N GLY A 29 9.10 13.64 16.75
CA GLY A 29 9.97 12.60 16.23
C GLY A 29 9.16 11.68 15.33
N CYS A 30 9.62 11.53 14.09
CA CYS A 30 8.98 10.72 13.06
C CYS A 30 9.96 9.64 12.56
N LEU A 31 9.40 8.50 12.17
CA LEU A 31 10.13 7.38 11.57
C LEU A 31 9.39 6.89 10.32
N TRP A 32 10.13 6.60 9.25
CA TRP A 32 9.58 6.07 8.01
C TRP A 32 10.63 5.23 7.28
N MET A 33 10.18 4.38 6.36
CA MET A 33 11.05 3.69 5.42
C MET A 33 10.94 4.38 4.06
N GLU A 34 12.08 4.63 3.42
CA GLU A 34 12.09 5.04 2.01
C GLU A 34 11.89 3.85 1.08
N THR A 35 11.65 4.12 -0.21
CA THR A 35 11.42 3.10 -1.24
C THR A 35 12.59 2.12 -1.39
N ASP A 36 13.82 2.55 -1.09
CA ASP A 36 15.01 1.71 -1.11
C ASP A 36 15.13 0.77 0.12
N GLY A 37 14.20 0.88 1.08
CA GLY A 37 14.15 0.07 2.30
C GLY A 37 14.98 0.62 3.46
N ASP A 38 15.58 1.79 3.30
CA ASP A 38 16.31 2.48 4.35
C ASP A 38 15.36 3.07 5.39
N LEU A 39 15.69 2.86 6.67
CA LEU A 39 14.92 3.36 7.80
C LEU A 39 15.44 4.73 8.22
N PHE A 40 14.57 5.73 8.14
CA PHE A 40 14.87 7.11 8.53
C PHE A 40 14.14 7.51 9.81
N ARG A 41 14.79 8.41 10.55
CA ARG A 41 14.21 9.06 11.72
C ARG A 41 14.59 10.52 11.73
N GLU A 42 13.59 11.40 11.83
CA GLU A 42 13.80 12.84 11.86
C GLU A 42 12.82 13.53 12.80
N THR A 43 13.27 14.62 13.42
CA THR A 43 12.42 15.48 14.24
C THR A 43 11.89 16.62 13.38
N LEU A 44 10.58 16.59 13.13
CA LEU A 44 9.88 17.56 12.29
C LEU A 44 9.04 18.51 13.14
N PRO A 45 8.84 19.77 12.71
CA PRO A 45 7.99 20.69 13.43
C PRO A 45 6.52 20.31 13.27
N LEU A 46 5.75 20.36 14.36
CA LEU A 46 4.31 20.00 14.39
C LEU A 46 3.50 20.75 13.33
N VAL A 47 3.85 22.01 13.07
CA VAL A 47 3.18 22.85 12.07
C VAL A 47 3.30 22.31 10.63
N ALA A 48 4.31 21.50 10.33
CA ALA A 48 4.53 20.92 9.01
C ALA A 48 3.79 19.59 8.80
N LEU A 49 3.15 19.04 9.83
CA LEU A 49 2.52 17.72 9.81
C LEU A 49 1.00 17.82 9.76
N GLU A 50 0.38 16.84 9.12
CA GLU A 50 -1.05 16.56 9.16
C GLU A 50 -1.31 15.07 9.39
N SER A 51 -2.47 14.69 9.93
CA SER A 51 -2.83 13.28 10.10
C SER A 51 -3.00 12.62 8.73
N ALA A 52 -2.31 11.51 8.53
CA ALA A 52 -2.61 10.63 7.42
C ALA A 52 -3.73 9.69 7.86
N ALA A 53 -4.92 9.82 7.28
CA ALA A 53 -5.94 8.79 7.39
C ALA A 53 -5.49 7.64 6.48
N LEU A 54 -4.83 6.64 7.06
CA LEU A 54 -4.69 5.35 6.41
C LEU A 54 -6.03 4.65 6.64
N ASP A 55 -6.83 4.54 5.58
CA ASP A 55 -8.04 3.76 5.64
C ASP A 55 -7.63 2.27 5.59
N PRO A 56 -7.86 1.49 6.67
CA PRO A 56 -7.44 0.10 6.72
C PRO A 56 -8.23 -0.80 5.77
N GLU A 57 -9.23 -0.28 5.05
CA GLU A 57 -10.06 -1.01 4.08
C GLU A 57 -9.52 -0.93 2.63
N ASP A 58 -8.41 -0.21 2.37
CA ASP A 58 -7.82 -0.02 1.02
C ASP A 58 -6.74 -1.08 0.65
N ASP A 59 -6.63 -2.17 1.42
CA ASP A 59 -5.67 -3.28 1.23
C ASP A 59 -6.37 -4.53 0.60
N GLU A 60 -7.40 -4.32 -0.22
CA GLU A 60 -8.16 -5.38 -0.93
C GLU A 60 -8.13 -5.19 -2.47
N GLU A 61 -6.96 -4.96 -3.08
CA GLU A 61 -6.84 -5.12 -4.54
C GLU A 61 -6.74 -6.62 -4.89
N GLU A 62 -7.92 -7.25 -5.00
CA GLU A 62 -8.12 -8.54 -5.67
C GLU A 62 -7.82 -8.38 -7.18
N ASP A 63 -6.61 -8.77 -7.59
CA ASP A 63 -6.25 -8.99 -9.00
C ASP A 63 -6.19 -10.50 -9.27
N ASP A 64 -7.36 -11.14 -9.36
CA ASP A 64 -7.56 -12.48 -9.93
C ASP A 64 -8.33 -12.33 -11.26
N GLU A 65 -7.65 -11.81 -12.29
CA GLU A 65 -8.11 -11.92 -13.69
C GLU A 65 -7.74 -13.31 -14.24
N ASP A 66 -8.47 -14.35 -13.83
CA ASP A 66 -8.52 -15.65 -14.53
C ASP A 66 -9.35 -15.51 -15.83
N GLU A 67 -8.70 -15.11 -16.93
CA GLU A 67 -9.25 -15.24 -18.29
C GLU A 67 -9.16 -16.70 -18.78
N ASP A 68 -10.07 -17.56 -18.33
CA ASP A 68 -10.36 -18.84 -18.98
C ASP A 68 -11.35 -18.62 -20.14
N GLU A 69 -10.86 -18.22 -21.33
CA GLU A 69 -11.63 -18.34 -22.57
C GLU A 69 -11.48 -19.75 -23.18
N ASP A 70 -12.53 -20.54 -22.95
CA ASP A 70 -12.86 -21.82 -23.58
C ASP A 70 -13.05 -21.64 -25.11
N ASP A 71 -12.07 -22.07 -25.91
CA ASP A 71 -12.24 -22.24 -27.38
C ASP A 71 -12.47 -23.71 -27.72
N ASP A 72 -13.76 -24.02 -27.84
CA ASP A 72 -14.35 -25.27 -28.32
C ASP A 72 -14.22 -25.33 -29.87
N ASP A 73 -13.22 -26.02 -30.43
CA ASP A 73 -13.30 -26.56 -31.81
C ASP A 73 -12.28 -27.70 -32.09
N ASP A 74 -12.77 -28.94 -32.16
CA ASP A 74 -12.72 -29.78 -33.38
C ASP A 74 -13.15 -31.23 -33.05
N GLY A 75 -14.45 -31.46 -33.15
CA GLY A 75 -15.00 -32.80 -33.22
C GLY A 75 -14.90 -33.39 -34.62
N ARG A 76 -13.91 -34.26 -34.90
CA ARG A 76 -14.09 -35.30 -35.95
C ARG A 76 -13.23 -36.58 -35.82
N LYS A 77 -13.49 -37.37 -34.78
CA LYS A 77 -13.21 -38.82 -34.83
C LYS A 77 -14.31 -39.56 -35.61
N LYS A 78 -14.05 -39.92 -36.87
CA LYS A 78 -14.70 -41.10 -37.50
C LYS A 78 -13.68 -42.05 -38.12
N LYS A 79 -13.20 -42.97 -37.29
CA LYS A 79 -12.57 -44.21 -37.71
C LYS A 79 -13.55 -45.02 -38.57
N ARG A 80 -13.19 -45.32 -39.82
CA ARG A 80 -13.80 -46.40 -40.62
C ARG A 80 -12.72 -47.47 -40.86
N LYS A 81 -13.12 -48.72 -40.58
CA LYS A 81 -12.30 -49.93 -40.46
C LYS A 81 -11.64 -50.37 -41.79
N PRO A 82 -10.56 -51.19 -41.73
CA PRO A 82 -10.00 -51.85 -42.91
C PRO A 82 -10.90 -52.98 -43.41
N ALA A 83 -10.90 -53.21 -44.72
CA ALA A 83 -11.39 -54.40 -45.40
C ALA A 83 -10.33 -54.84 -46.42
#